data_AF-A0A2N2DJ79-F1
#
_entry.id   AF-A0A2N2DJ79-F1
#
_cell.length_a   1.000
_cell.length_b   1.000
_cell.length_c   1.000
_cell.angle_alpha   90.00
_cell.angle_beta   90.00
_cell.angle_gamma   90.00
#
_symmetry.space_group_name_H-M   'P 1'
#
loop_
_entity.id
_entity.type
_entity.pdbx_description
1 polymer ?
#
loop_
_entity_poly.entity_id
_entity_poly.type
_entity_poly.pdbx_seq_one_letter_code
_entity_poly.pdbx_strand_id
1 'polypeptide(L)'
;MRSYLLTLITFMPISLILLLILVFALGFLNSRYPNWFFKFLIRLLGFTAGFLLVFLMAIAFVFAFVATVNLTFSGLRALFGYFFKDKFSAAYLSLTITLLVIAYLPEKLGLWYMLLIDKLGKKMMPLADKYVIFVKALRFRLVIYLFAFLLVLLSTLELYSNRIIIENFYWLQYKPVILQSVVSVIAFDRFIKLLSEEKTGIVNDLRKIGLFIVTSINEFKFYK
;
A
#
# COMPACT_ATOMS: atom_id res chain seq x y z
N MET A 1 -14.09 21.37 -2.81
CA MET A 1 -13.37 20.07 -2.84
C MET A 1 -14.24 18.86 -3.17
N ARG A 2 -15.52 18.78 -2.72
CA ARG A 2 -16.43 17.66 -3.07
C ARG A 2 -16.74 17.54 -4.57
N SER A 3 -16.88 18.64 -5.32
CA SER A 3 -17.23 18.59 -6.75
C SER A 3 -16.11 18.02 -7.62
N TYR A 4 -14.85 18.42 -7.38
CA TYR A 4 -13.69 17.95 -8.15
C TYR A 4 -13.38 16.47 -7.94
N LEU A 5 -13.59 15.95 -6.73
CA LEU A 5 -13.45 14.52 -6.44
C LEU A 5 -14.54 13.70 -7.14
N LEU A 6 -15.78 14.20 -7.15
CA LEU A 6 -16.89 13.54 -7.83
C LEU A 6 -16.67 13.51 -9.35
N THR A 7 -16.24 14.63 -9.94
CA THR A 7 -15.91 14.67 -11.37
C THR A 7 -14.72 13.80 -11.70
N LEU A 8 -13.68 13.73 -10.87
CA LEU A 8 -12.57 12.79 -11.11
C LEU A 8 -13.05 11.34 -11.06
N ILE A 9 -13.86 10.96 -10.07
CA ILE A 9 -14.37 9.59 -9.93
C ILE A 9 -15.28 9.19 -11.10
N THR A 10 -16.10 10.11 -11.62
CA THR A 10 -17.01 9.80 -12.73
C THR A 10 -16.32 9.86 -14.09
N PHE A 11 -15.47 10.85 -14.36
CA PHE A 11 -14.88 11.07 -15.67
C PHE A 11 -13.59 10.26 -15.90
N MET A 12 -12.80 9.99 -14.86
CA MET A 12 -11.53 9.27 -15.02
C MET A 12 -11.67 7.84 -15.58
N PRO A 13 -12.63 7.00 -15.13
CA PRO A 13 -12.83 5.68 -15.72
C PRO A 13 -13.25 5.76 -17.18
N ILE A 14 -14.11 6.74 -17.51
CA ILE A 14 -14.58 6.99 -18.88
C ILE A 14 -13.40 7.39 -19.76
N SER A 15 -12.56 8.32 -19.32
CA SER A 15 -11.36 8.74 -20.04
C SER A 15 -10.36 7.60 -20.25
N LEU A 16 -10.16 6.73 -19.24
CA LEU A 16 -9.31 5.54 -19.36
C LEU A 16 -9.85 4.55 -20.39
N ILE A 17 -11.16 4.27 -20.37
CA ILE A 17 -11.80 3.36 -21.34
C ILE A 17 -11.70 3.93 -22.76
N LEU A 18 -11.98 5.22 -22.94
CA LEU A 18 -11.88 5.88 -24.25
C LEU A 18 -10.46 5.84 -24.80
N LEU A 19 -9.44 6.08 -23.97
CA LEU A 19 -8.04 5.99 -24.38
C LEU A 19 -7.63 4.56 -24.71
N LEU A 20 -8.09 3.55 -23.96
CA LEU A 20 -7.89 2.14 -24.30
C LEU A 20 -8.48 1.83 -25.68
N ILE A 21 -9.73 2.20 -25.92
CA ILE A 21 -10.41 2.01 -27.20
C ILE A 21 -9.63 2.71 -28.32
N LEU A 22 -9.17 3.95 -28.10
CA LEU A 22 -8.38 4.71 -29.06
C LEU A 22 -7.05 4.01 -29.39
N VAL A 23 -6.32 3.52 -28.39
CA VAL A 23 -5.05 2.78 -28.59
C VAL A 23 -5.29 1.50 -29.39
N PHE A 24 -6.36 0.75 -29.10
CA PHE A 24 -6.73 -0.44 -29.86
C PHE A 24 -7.14 -0.09 -31.30
N ALA A 25 -7.93 0.96 -31.50
CA ALA A 25 -8.36 1.41 -32.82
C ALA A 25 -7.17 1.87 -33.68
N LEU A 26 -6.23 2.64 -33.11
CA LEU A 26 -5.00 3.06 -33.79
C LEU A 26 -4.10 1.87 -34.13
N GLY A 27 -4.01 0.87 -33.23
CA GLY A 27 -3.31 -0.39 -33.51
C GLY A 27 -3.89 -1.14 -34.70
N PHE A 28 -5.23 -1.20 -34.81
CA PHE A 28 -5.93 -1.81 -35.94
C PHE A 28 -5.79 -0.99 -37.24
N LEU A 29 -5.82 0.33 -37.16
CA LEU A 29 -5.63 1.20 -38.34
C LEU A 29 -4.20 1.10 -38.90
N ASN A 30 -3.19 0.97 -38.03
CA ASN A 30 -1.79 0.83 -38.44
C ASN A 30 -1.54 -0.43 -39.32
N SER A 31 -2.37 -1.47 -39.22
CA SER A 31 -2.26 -2.66 -40.07
C SER A 31 -3.04 -2.56 -41.39
N ARG A 32 -4.02 -1.63 -41.48
CA ARG A 32 -4.90 -1.45 -42.65
C ARG A 32 -4.38 -0.44 -43.67
N TYR A 33 -3.54 0.53 -43.28
CA TYR A 33 -3.04 1.57 -44.17
C TYR A 33 -1.57 1.36 -44.54
N PRO A 34 -1.24 1.11 -45.82
CA PRO A 34 0.14 0.88 -46.25
C PRO A 34 0.95 2.17 -46.47
N ASN A 35 0.29 3.33 -46.60
CA ASN A 35 0.96 4.61 -46.90
C ASN A 35 1.84 5.08 -45.72
N TRP A 36 3.11 5.37 -45.99
CA TRP A 36 4.11 5.76 -44.99
C TRP A 36 3.71 6.98 -44.17
N PHE A 37 3.11 8.01 -44.80
CA PHE A 37 2.69 9.23 -44.10
C PHE A 37 1.56 8.94 -43.09
N PHE A 38 0.53 8.20 -43.50
CA PHE A 38 -0.55 7.79 -42.61
C PHE A 38 -0.06 6.87 -41.49
N LYS A 39 0.88 5.96 -41.80
CA LYS A 39 1.50 5.08 -40.81
C LYS A 39 2.31 5.85 -39.77
N PHE A 40 3.04 6.89 -40.18
CA PHE A 40 3.74 7.79 -39.28
C PHE A 40 2.75 8.54 -38.37
N LEU A 41 1.70 9.12 -38.94
CA LEU A 41 0.67 9.85 -38.18
C LEU A 41 -0.02 8.96 -37.14
N ILE A 42 -0.39 7.74 -37.51
CA ILE A 42 -1.01 6.75 -36.61
C ILE A 42 -0.05 6.35 -35.48
N ARG A 43 1.24 6.17 -35.76
CA ARG A 43 2.24 5.88 -34.72
C ARG A 43 2.43 7.05 -33.76
N LEU A 44 2.47 8.28 -34.29
CA LEU A 44 2.59 9.48 -33.46
C LEU A 44 1.37 9.64 -32.53
N LEU A 45 0.16 9.49 -33.07
CA LEU A 45 -1.09 9.46 -32.30
C LEU A 45 -1.13 8.31 -31.28
N GLY A 46 -0.65 7.13 -31.67
CA GLY A 46 -0.58 5.98 -30.78
C GLY A 46 0.40 6.21 -29.62
N PHE A 47 1.54 6.86 -29.90
CA PHE A 47 2.51 7.24 -28.88
C PHE A 47 1.93 8.27 -27.90
N THR A 48 1.31 9.34 -28.39
CA THR A 48 0.70 10.36 -27.52
C THR A 48 -0.47 9.79 -26.70
N ALA A 49 -1.33 8.97 -27.30
CA ALA A 49 -2.40 8.28 -26.60
C ALA A 49 -1.86 7.31 -25.54
N GLY A 50 -0.81 6.55 -25.86
CA GLY A 50 -0.13 5.66 -24.91
C GLY A 50 0.48 6.43 -23.73
N PHE A 51 1.15 7.55 -23.99
CA PHE A 51 1.70 8.41 -22.95
C PHE A 51 0.61 8.99 -22.04
N LEU A 52 -0.48 9.51 -22.62
CA LEU A 52 -1.65 9.99 -21.88
C LEU A 52 -2.29 8.88 -21.04
N LEU A 53 -2.37 7.66 -21.56
CA LEU A 53 -2.90 6.51 -20.84
C LEU A 53 -2.04 6.16 -19.62
N VAL A 54 -0.72 6.10 -19.76
CA VAL A 54 0.21 5.87 -18.64
C VAL A 54 0.09 6.98 -17.59
N PHE A 55 0.03 8.24 -18.03
CA PHE A 55 -0.13 9.38 -17.14
C PHE A 55 -1.46 9.32 -16.36
N LEU A 56 -2.57 9.04 -17.03
CA LEU A 56 -3.86 8.87 -16.36
C LEU A 56 -3.90 7.66 -15.43
N MET A 57 -3.26 6.54 -15.81
CA MET A 57 -3.12 5.39 -14.91
C MET A 57 -2.34 5.76 -13.65
N ALA A 58 -1.27 6.56 -13.76
CA ALA A 58 -0.51 7.02 -12.61
C ALA A 58 -1.37 7.90 -11.68
N ILE A 59 -2.14 8.85 -12.23
CA ILE A 59 -3.07 9.64 -11.44
C ILE A 59 -4.13 8.74 -10.79
N ALA A 60 -4.69 7.78 -11.55
CA ALA A 60 -5.75 6.88 -11.06
C ALA A 60 -5.25 6.05 -9.89
N PHE A 61 -4.01 5.57 -10.01
CA PHE A 61 -3.34 4.84 -8.96
C PHE A 61 -3.16 5.69 -7.69
N VAL A 62 -2.71 6.94 -7.80
CA VAL A 62 -2.59 7.85 -6.64
C VAL A 62 -3.94 8.08 -5.98
N PHE A 63 -5.00 8.31 -6.75
CA PHE A 63 -6.35 8.49 -6.20
C PHE A 63 -6.89 7.23 -5.54
N ALA A 64 -6.73 6.06 -6.18
CA ALA A 64 -7.12 4.78 -5.61
C ALA A 64 -6.36 4.50 -4.30
N PHE A 65 -5.07 4.86 -4.24
CA PHE A 65 -4.26 4.75 -3.04
C PHE A 65 -4.80 5.64 -1.91
N VAL A 66 -5.01 6.93 -2.17
CA VAL A 66 -5.57 7.87 -1.18
C VAL A 66 -6.98 7.45 -0.72
N ALA A 67 -7.82 6.99 -1.64
CA ALA A 67 -9.14 6.47 -1.31
C ALA A 67 -9.05 5.24 -0.40
N THR A 68 -8.14 4.31 -0.68
CA THR A 68 -7.90 3.13 0.14
C THR A 68 -7.46 3.53 1.54
N VAL A 69 -6.49 4.46 1.67
CA VAL A 69 -6.06 5.01 2.97
C VAL A 69 -7.24 5.55 3.77
N ASN A 70 -8.06 6.40 3.16
CA ASN A 70 -9.19 7.03 3.84
C ASN A 70 -10.29 6.02 4.22
N LEU A 71 -10.58 5.06 3.34
CA LEU A 71 -11.57 4.01 3.62
C LEU A 71 -11.11 3.10 4.76
N THR A 72 -9.85 2.64 4.72
CA THR A 72 -9.28 1.82 5.80
C THR A 72 -9.25 2.59 7.12
N PHE A 73 -8.81 3.85 7.11
CA PHE A 73 -8.83 4.67 8.32
C PHE A 73 -10.23 4.89 8.87
N SER A 74 -11.18 5.29 8.02
CA SER A 74 -12.56 5.58 8.45
C SER A 74 -13.25 4.32 8.99
N GLY A 75 -13.02 3.18 8.34
CA GLY A 75 -13.51 1.88 8.80
C GLY A 75 -12.92 1.47 10.15
N LEU A 76 -11.60 1.56 10.30
CA LEU A 76 -10.92 1.28 11.57
C LEU A 76 -11.35 2.25 12.67
N ARG A 77 -11.56 3.52 12.35
CA ARG A 77 -12.02 4.53 13.32
C ARG A 77 -13.45 4.29 13.76
N ALA A 78 -14.33 3.84 12.86
CA ALA A 78 -15.67 3.41 13.23
C ALA A 78 -15.62 2.19 14.17
N LEU A 79 -14.74 1.22 13.87
CA LEU A 79 -14.55 0.03 14.68
C LEU A 79 -13.98 0.37 16.07
N PHE A 80 -12.86 1.08 16.14
CA PHE A 80 -12.24 1.48 17.40
C PHE A 80 -13.05 2.52 18.17
N GLY A 81 -13.83 3.36 17.48
CA GLY A 81 -14.77 4.28 18.11
C GLY A 81 -15.88 3.57 18.90
N TYR A 82 -16.16 2.30 18.60
CA TYR A 82 -17.06 1.48 19.42
C TYR A 82 -16.39 1.03 20.73
N PHE A 83 -15.09 0.73 20.70
CA PHE A 83 -14.34 0.20 21.85
C PHE A 83 -13.73 1.29 22.75
N PHE A 84 -13.35 2.43 22.19
CA PHE A 84 -12.68 3.52 22.90
C PHE A 84 -13.60 4.76 23.00
N LYS A 85 -13.86 5.21 24.23
CA LYS A 85 -14.63 6.44 24.49
C LYS A 85 -13.87 7.71 24.11
N ASP A 86 -12.54 7.66 24.13
CA ASP A 86 -11.67 8.79 23.76
C ASP A 86 -11.43 8.85 22.25
N LYS A 87 -11.76 10.00 21.64
CA LYS A 87 -11.65 10.24 20.20
C LYS A 87 -10.19 10.25 19.74
N PHE A 88 -9.25 10.63 20.60
CA PHE A 88 -7.82 10.69 20.25
C PHE A 88 -7.21 9.29 20.17
N SER A 89 -7.47 8.44 21.17
CA SER A 89 -7.02 7.05 21.20
C SER A 89 -7.52 6.24 20.00
N ALA A 90 -8.80 6.39 19.65
CA ALA A 90 -9.37 5.74 18.47
C ALA A 90 -8.71 6.24 17.17
N ALA A 91 -8.48 7.56 17.02
CA ALA A 91 -7.82 8.12 15.84
C ALA A 91 -6.36 7.66 15.71
N TYR A 92 -5.63 7.65 16.83
CA TYR A 92 -4.24 7.17 16.89
C TYR A 92 -4.11 5.70 16.47
N LEU A 93 -4.91 4.80 17.06
CA LEU A 93 -4.87 3.36 16.71
C LEU A 93 -5.29 3.13 15.27
N SER A 94 -6.33 3.83 14.81
CA SER A 94 -6.81 3.72 13.43
C SER A 94 -5.75 4.13 12.42
N LEU A 95 -5.08 5.26 12.65
CA LEU A 95 -4.05 5.75 11.73
C LEU A 95 -2.82 4.84 11.75
N THR A 96 -2.38 4.42 12.93
CA THR A 96 -1.25 3.49 13.10
C THR A 96 -1.50 2.18 12.35
N ILE A 97 -2.66 1.56 12.55
CA ILE A 97 -3.01 0.30 11.88
C ILE A 97 -3.23 0.52 10.38
N THR A 98 -3.80 1.65 9.95
CA THR A 98 -3.93 1.98 8.53
C THR A 98 -2.57 2.03 7.85
N LEU A 99 -1.60 2.73 8.44
CA LEU A 99 -0.25 2.83 7.91
C LEU A 99 0.44 1.45 7.86
N LEU A 100 0.26 0.63 8.90
CA LEU A 100 0.79 -0.75 8.91
C LEU A 100 0.15 -1.62 7.82
N VAL A 101 -1.17 -1.64 7.72
CA VAL A 101 -1.88 -2.41 6.70
C VAL A 101 -1.40 -2.01 5.32
N ILE A 102 -1.33 -0.71 5.03
CA ILE A 102 -0.96 -0.25 3.69
C ILE A 102 0.53 -0.50 3.39
N ALA A 103 1.39 -0.53 4.42
CA ALA A 103 2.80 -0.85 4.27
C ALA A 103 3.08 -2.33 4.03
N TYR A 104 2.41 -3.23 4.76
CA TYR A 104 2.74 -4.65 4.74
C TYR A 104 1.78 -5.52 3.91
N LEU A 105 0.52 -5.11 3.76
CA LEU A 105 -0.50 -5.91 3.08
C LEU A 105 -0.23 -6.10 1.58
N PRO A 106 0.18 -5.08 0.80
CA PRO A 106 0.41 -5.26 -0.65
C PRO A 106 1.44 -6.35 -0.97
N GLU A 107 2.52 -6.41 -0.21
CA GLU A 107 3.57 -7.43 -0.38
C GLU A 107 3.06 -8.83 -0.05
N LYS A 108 2.26 -8.96 1.03
CA LYS A 108 1.66 -10.26 1.38
C LYS A 108 0.60 -10.68 0.38
N LEU A 109 -0.26 -9.77 -0.08
CA LEU A 109 -1.27 -10.08 -1.11
C LEU A 109 -0.62 -10.62 -2.38
N GLY A 110 0.55 -10.10 -2.79
CA GLY A 110 1.28 -10.64 -3.94
C GLY A 110 1.76 -12.07 -3.77
N LEU A 111 2.21 -12.45 -2.56
CA LEU A 111 2.56 -13.84 -2.26
C LEU A 111 1.33 -14.76 -2.25
N TRP A 112 0.21 -14.28 -1.72
CA TRP A 112 -1.04 -15.05 -1.67
C TRP A 112 -1.62 -15.23 -3.07
N TYR A 113 -1.54 -14.20 -3.91
CA TYR A 113 -1.93 -14.25 -5.31
C TYR A 113 -1.10 -15.29 -6.09
N MET A 114 0.22 -15.34 -5.85
CA MET A 114 1.09 -16.38 -6.42
C MET A 114 0.66 -17.79 -6.00
N LEU A 115 0.39 -18.01 -4.71
CA LEU A 115 -0.08 -19.32 -4.21
C LEU A 115 -1.42 -19.74 -4.81
N LEU A 116 -2.31 -18.77 -5.05
CA LEU A 116 -3.60 -19.00 -5.69
C LEU A 116 -3.43 -19.39 -7.17
N ILE A 117 -2.54 -18.70 -7.89
CA ILE A 117 -2.22 -19.01 -9.29
C ILE A 117 -1.55 -20.38 -9.43
N ASP A 118 -0.62 -20.72 -8.54
CA ASP A 118 0.05 -22.02 -8.56
C ASP A 118 -0.97 -23.17 -8.41
N LYS A 119 -2.00 -22.97 -7.57
CA LYS A 119 -3.14 -23.90 -7.45
C LYS A 119 -4.07 -23.91 -8.68
N LEU A 120 -4.19 -22.81 -9.41
CA LEU A 120 -5.05 -22.69 -10.60
C LEU A 120 -4.35 -23.13 -11.91
N GLY A 121 -3.05 -23.40 -11.87
CA GLY A 121 -2.30 -24.05 -12.94
C GLY A 121 -1.18 -23.20 -13.55
N LYS A 122 -0.13 -23.90 -14.04
CA LYS A 122 1.15 -23.32 -14.51
C LYS A 122 1.05 -22.28 -15.64
N LYS A 123 -0.06 -22.22 -16.40
CA LYS A 123 -0.22 -21.28 -17.52
C LYS A 123 -0.25 -19.80 -17.08
N MET A 124 -0.65 -19.51 -15.84
CA MET A 124 -0.71 -18.13 -15.33
C MET A 124 0.53 -17.71 -14.52
N MET A 125 1.47 -18.62 -14.30
CA MET A 125 2.71 -18.38 -13.54
C MET A 125 3.54 -17.19 -14.09
N PRO A 126 3.72 -17.01 -15.42
CA PRO A 126 4.48 -15.87 -15.95
C PRO A 126 3.86 -14.51 -15.67
N LEU A 127 2.52 -14.44 -15.50
CA LEU A 127 1.84 -13.19 -15.13
C LEU A 127 2.03 -12.88 -13.64
N ALA A 128 1.99 -13.92 -12.79
CA ALA A 128 2.20 -13.80 -11.35
C ALA A 128 3.60 -13.28 -11.02
N ASP A 129 4.62 -13.78 -11.71
CA ASP A 129 6.01 -13.34 -11.55
C ASP A 129 6.17 -11.86 -11.89
N LYS A 130 5.57 -11.42 -13.02
CA LYS A 130 5.57 -10.00 -13.42
C LYS A 130 4.86 -9.11 -12.39
N TYR A 131 3.75 -9.58 -11.83
CA TYR A 131 3.03 -8.87 -10.77
C TYR A 131 3.89 -8.69 -9.51
N VAL A 132 4.55 -9.75 -9.03
CA VAL A 132 5.40 -9.65 -7.83
C VAL A 132 6.65 -8.81 -8.07
N ILE A 133 7.26 -8.87 -9.25
CA ILE A 133 8.34 -7.96 -9.63
C ILE A 133 7.85 -6.51 -9.56
N PHE A 134 6.67 -6.22 -10.11
CA PHE A 134 6.07 -4.89 -10.07
C PHE A 134 5.78 -4.41 -8.63
N VAL A 135 5.15 -5.24 -7.78
CA VAL A 135 4.86 -4.90 -6.38
C VAL A 135 6.15 -4.66 -5.59
N LYS A 136 7.18 -5.49 -5.80
CA LYS A 136 8.51 -5.31 -5.17
C LYS A 136 9.20 -4.04 -5.67
N ALA A 137 9.08 -3.71 -6.95
CA ALA A 137 9.69 -2.52 -7.54
C ALA A 137 9.09 -1.21 -6.99
N LEU A 138 7.80 -1.20 -6.68
CA LEU A 138 7.12 -0.04 -6.09
C LEU A 138 7.63 0.31 -4.69
N ARG A 139 8.25 -0.64 -3.97
CA ARG A 139 8.78 -0.45 -2.61
C ARG A 139 7.78 0.31 -1.71
N PHE A 140 6.54 -0.18 -1.65
CA PHE A 140 5.42 0.48 -0.99
C PHE A 140 5.76 1.00 0.42
N ARG A 141 6.47 0.21 1.22
CA ARG A 141 6.93 0.63 2.55
C ARG A 141 7.70 1.96 2.52
N LEU A 142 8.68 2.07 1.61
CA LEU A 142 9.52 3.26 1.48
C LEU A 142 8.70 4.48 1.03
N VAL A 143 7.77 4.27 0.09
CA VAL A 143 6.85 5.32 -0.36
C VAL A 143 5.97 5.80 0.80
N ILE A 144 5.42 4.89 1.59
CA ILE A 144 4.57 5.22 2.75
C ILE A 144 5.37 5.94 3.82
N TYR A 145 6.61 5.53 4.09
CA TYR A 145 7.48 6.24 5.02
C TYR A 145 7.82 7.65 4.54
N LEU A 146 8.05 7.83 3.24
CA LEU A 146 8.28 9.17 2.67
C LEU A 146 7.05 10.05 2.85
N PHE A 147 5.85 9.56 2.53
CA PHE A 147 4.61 10.30 2.75
C PHE A 147 4.35 10.58 4.22
N ALA A 148 4.54 9.59 5.09
CA ALA A 148 4.42 9.75 6.55
C ALA A 148 5.37 10.84 7.07
N PHE A 149 6.63 10.85 6.61
CA PHE A 149 7.60 11.88 6.94
C PHE A 149 7.13 13.27 6.46
N LEU A 150 6.67 13.40 5.22
CA LEU A 150 6.15 14.67 4.68
C LEU A 150 4.94 15.18 5.48
N LEU A 151 4.04 14.29 5.90
CA LEU A 151 2.88 14.67 6.72
C LEU A 151 3.31 15.13 8.11
N VAL A 152 4.28 14.45 8.74
CA VAL A 152 4.84 14.90 10.03
C VAL A 152 5.54 16.25 9.87
N LEU A 153 6.32 16.44 8.80
CA LEU A 153 6.99 17.70 8.50
C LEU A 153 5.98 18.84 8.33
N LEU A 154 4.93 18.64 7.53
CA LEU A 154 3.86 19.63 7.33
C LEU A 154 3.13 19.94 8.64
N SER A 155 2.77 18.93 9.43
CA SER A 155 2.14 19.12 10.74
C SER A 155 3.01 19.95 11.68
N THR A 156 4.32 19.69 11.66
CA THR A 156 5.31 20.40 12.48
C THR A 156 5.48 21.86 12.00
N LEU A 157 5.54 22.10 10.69
CA LEU A 157 5.60 23.45 10.11
C LEU A 157 4.34 24.28 10.46
N GLU A 158 3.15 23.69 10.39
CA GLU A 158 1.92 24.37 10.82
C GLU A 158 1.94 24.72 12.31
N LEU A 159 2.50 23.83 13.14
CA LEU A 159 2.59 24.04 14.59
C LEU A 159 3.55 25.17 14.93
N TYR A 160 4.74 25.22 14.31
CA TYR A 160 5.72 26.30 14.54
C TYR A 160 5.32 27.62 13.91
N SER A 161 4.70 27.61 12.73
CA SER A 161 4.25 28.84 12.07
C SER A 161 2.96 29.41 12.68
N ASN A 162 2.28 28.63 13.53
CA ASN A 162 0.96 28.92 14.08
C ASN A 162 -0.08 29.29 12.99
N ARG A 163 0.09 28.74 11.78
CA ARG A 163 -0.78 28.94 10.62
C ARG A 163 -1.23 27.58 10.11
N ILE A 164 -2.52 27.47 9.80
CA ILE A 164 -3.08 26.30 9.12
C ILE A 164 -2.75 26.44 7.63
N ILE A 165 -1.96 25.50 7.10
CA ILE A 165 -1.58 25.47 5.68
C ILE A 165 -2.62 24.65 4.91
N ILE A 166 -3.12 23.56 5.51
CA ILE A 166 -4.10 22.66 4.91
C ILE A 166 -5.44 22.77 5.65
N GLU A 167 -6.38 23.53 5.10
CA GLU A 167 -7.74 23.63 5.63
C GLU A 167 -8.65 22.50 5.12
N ASN A 168 -8.25 21.25 5.40
CA ASN A 168 -9.05 20.08 5.03
C ASN A 168 -9.57 19.35 6.28
N PHE A 169 -10.85 18.97 6.26
CA PHE A 169 -11.48 18.24 7.36
C PHE A 169 -10.74 16.95 7.76
N TYR A 170 -10.25 16.18 6.79
CA TYR A 170 -9.48 14.97 7.07
C TYR A 170 -8.11 15.30 7.66
N TRP A 171 -7.43 16.33 7.13
CA TRP A 171 -6.14 16.78 7.68
C TRP A 171 -6.25 17.17 9.15
N LEU A 172 -7.27 17.94 9.52
CA LEU A 172 -7.51 18.35 10.90
C LEU A 172 -7.76 17.16 11.85
N GLN A 173 -8.24 16.02 11.32
CA GLN A 173 -8.44 14.80 12.10
C GLN A 173 -7.15 14.00 12.30
N TYR A 174 -6.29 13.95 11.28
CA TYR A 174 -5.01 13.23 11.35
C TYR A 174 -3.93 13.99 12.09
N LYS A 175 -3.88 15.31 11.89
CA LYS A 175 -2.87 16.23 12.41
C LYS A 175 -2.49 16.01 13.89
N PRO A 176 -3.42 15.88 14.85
CA PRO A 176 -3.04 15.78 16.26
C PRO A 176 -2.39 14.45 16.64
N VAL A 177 -2.57 13.39 15.84
CA VAL A 177 -2.07 12.04 16.14
C VAL A 177 -1.00 11.54 15.17
N ILE A 178 -0.74 12.29 14.08
CA ILE A 178 0.12 11.82 13.00
C ILE A 178 1.55 11.53 13.44
N LEU A 179 2.11 12.37 14.31
CA LEU A 179 3.47 12.18 14.82
C LEU A 179 3.57 10.87 15.62
N GLN A 180 2.68 10.68 16.59
CA GLN A 180 2.69 9.49 17.45
C GLN A 180 2.42 8.22 16.62
N SER A 181 1.47 8.28 15.68
CA SER A 181 1.18 7.15 14.80
C SER A 181 2.37 6.78 13.92
N VAL A 182 3.05 7.76 13.31
CA VAL A 182 4.22 7.49 12.45
C VAL A 182 5.40 6.95 13.26
N VAL A 183 5.69 7.53 14.42
CA VAL A 183 6.73 7.01 15.33
C VAL A 183 6.44 5.56 15.73
N SER A 184 5.19 5.24 16.03
CA SER A 184 4.78 3.89 16.42
C SER A 184 4.92 2.89 15.27
N VAL A 185 4.61 3.29 14.05
CA VAL A 185 4.82 2.46 12.84
C VAL A 185 6.31 2.19 12.63
N ILE A 186 7.18 3.20 12.80
CA ILE A 186 8.64 3.04 12.66
C ILE A 186 9.19 2.14 13.77
N ALA A 187 8.75 2.34 15.01
CA ALA A 187 9.14 1.50 16.13
C ALA A 187 8.71 0.04 15.91
N PHE A 188 7.49 -0.17 15.40
CA PHE A 188 7.00 -1.49 15.07
C PHE A 188 7.78 -2.15 13.93
N ASP A 189 8.16 -1.42 12.88
CA ASP A 189 8.98 -1.97 11.78
C ASP A 189 10.36 -2.39 12.28
N ARG A 190 11.00 -1.56 13.12
CA ARG A 190 12.27 -1.91 13.77
C ARG A 190 12.12 -3.14 14.66
N PHE A 191 11.03 -3.23 15.42
CA PHE A 191 10.73 -4.39 16.24
C PHE A 191 10.54 -5.66 15.40
N ILE A 192 9.78 -5.60 14.29
CA ILE A 192 9.63 -6.75 13.37
C ILE A 192 10.98 -7.19 12.83
N LYS A 193 11.83 -6.23 12.44
CA LYS A 193 13.15 -6.54 11.90
C LYS A 193 14.02 -7.26 12.93
N LEU A 194 14.12 -6.70 14.13
CA LEU A 194 14.84 -7.32 15.26
C LEU A 194 14.30 -8.72 15.56
N LEU A 195 12.97 -8.87 15.65
CA LEU A 195 12.33 -10.15 15.91
C LEU A 195 12.60 -11.18 14.81
N SER A 196 12.74 -10.75 13.55
CA SER A 196 13.09 -11.65 12.45
C SER A 196 14.55 -12.11 12.50
N GLU A 197 15.46 -11.24 12.96
CA GLU A 197 16.89 -11.54 13.13
C GLU A 197 17.13 -12.46 14.34
N GLU A 198 16.38 -12.25 15.43
CA GLU A 198 16.51 -13.04 16.67
C GLU A 198 15.68 -14.33 16.67
N LYS A 199 14.78 -14.54 15.69
CA LYS A 199 13.85 -15.68 15.67
C LYS A 199 14.54 -17.03 15.83
N THR A 200 15.65 -17.25 15.14
CA THR A 200 16.42 -18.50 15.22
C THR A 200 17.07 -18.68 16.59
N GLY A 201 17.57 -17.60 17.20
CA GLY A 201 18.09 -17.60 18.58
C GLY A 201 17.01 -17.97 19.59
N ILE A 202 15.85 -17.28 19.52
CA ILE A 202 14.71 -17.54 20.41
C ILE A 202 14.22 -18.99 20.30
N VAL A 203 14.08 -19.52 19.07
CA VAL A 203 13.67 -20.92 18.86
C VAL A 203 14.70 -21.90 19.43
N ASN A 204 15.99 -21.63 19.24
CA ASN A 204 17.05 -22.48 19.78
C ASN A 204 17.08 -22.46 21.32
N ASP A 205 16.87 -21.29 21.92
CA ASP A 205 16.84 -21.17 23.38
C ASP A 205 15.58 -21.80 23.98
N LEU A 206 14.42 -21.65 23.35
CA LEU A 206 13.21 -22.39 23.71
C LEU A 206 13.41 -23.91 23.61
N ARG A 207 14.14 -24.38 22.59
CA ARG A 207 14.47 -25.81 22.45
C ARG A 207 15.41 -26.29 23.56
N LYS A 208 16.40 -25.50 23.95
CA LYS A 208 17.29 -25.80 25.09
C LYS A 208 16.51 -25.86 26.41
N ILE A 209 15.60 -24.90 26.63
CA ILE A 209 14.71 -24.90 27.82
C ILE A 209 13.84 -26.16 27.82
N GLY A 210 13.25 -26.53 26.68
CA GLY A 210 12.47 -27.76 26.55
C GLY A 210 13.29 -29.02 26.84
N LEU A 211 14.51 -29.10 26.32
CA LEU A 211 15.44 -30.22 26.60
C LEU A 211 15.83 -30.28 28.08
N PHE A 212 16.11 -29.14 28.71
CA PHE A 212 16.41 -29.03 30.15
C PHE A 212 15.24 -29.52 31.02
N ILE A 213 14.01 -29.15 30.68
CA ILE A 213 12.81 -29.62 31.40
C ILE A 213 12.67 -31.14 31.26
N VAL A 214 12.85 -31.70 30.06
CA VAL A 214 12.74 -33.14 29.82
C VAL A 214 13.82 -33.93 30.56
N THR A 215 15.07 -33.44 30.56
CA THR A 215 16.17 -34.07 31.31
C THR A 215 15.92 -33.99 32.82
N SER A 216 15.50 -32.84 33.33
CA SER A 216 15.16 -32.66 34.75
C SER A 216 14.04 -33.61 35.21
N ILE A 217 13.02 -33.83 34.39
CA ILE A 217 11.93 -34.78 34.68
C ILE A 217 12.43 -36.23 34.69
N ASN A 218 13.32 -36.59 33.77
CA ASN A 218 13.88 -37.94 33.69
C ASN A 218 14.83 -38.23 34.86
N GLU A 219 15.67 -37.27 35.26
CA GLU A 219 16.49 -37.40 36.47
C GLU A 219 15.63 -37.58 37.72
N PHE A 220 14.53 -36.83 37.85
CA PHE A 220 13.60 -36.98 38.98
C PHE A 220 12.90 -38.35 39.04
N LYS A 221 12.74 -39.03 37.90
CA LYS A 221 12.21 -40.40 37.84
C LYS A 221 13.24 -41.47 38.22
N PHE A 222 14.53 -41.19 38.08
CA PHE A 222 15.61 -42.12 38.43
C PHE A 222 15.94 -42.16 39.93
N TYR A 223 15.48 -41.16 40.70
CA TYR A 223 15.65 -41.07 42.16
C TYR A 223 14.43 -41.56 42.97
N LYS A 224 13.44 -42.19 42.32
CA LYS A 224 12.31 -42.88 42.97
C LYS A 224 12.45 -44.38 42.80
#